data_AF-A0A7K8VJH2-F1
#
_entry.id   AF-A0A7K8VJH2-F1
#
_cell.length_a   1.000
_cell.length_b   1.000
_cell.length_c   1.000
_cell.angle_alpha   90.00
_cell.angle_beta   90.00
_cell.angle_gamma   90.00
#
_symmetry.space_group_name_H-M   'P 1'
#
loop_
_entity.id
_entity.type
_entity.pdbx_description
1 polymer ?
#
loop_
_entity_poly.entity_id
_entity_poly.type
_entity_poly.pdbx_seq_one_letter_code
_entity_poly.pdbx_strand_id
1 'polypeptide(L)'
;ENEILETLYNIASKNMIWRSYIGMGYYNCSVPQPIARNLLENAGWVTQYTPYQPEVSQGRLESLLNYQTMVCDITGMDVANASLLDEGTAAAEAMQLCHRHNKRRKFYIDARCHPQTIAVVQTRANYTGVITELKLPHEMDFSGKDISGVLFQYPDTEGKVEDFSELVERAHQNGTLACCATDLLALCILKPPGEFGVDVVLGNSQRFGVPLCYGGPHAAFFAVKENLVRMMPGRMVGVTRDANGKEVYRLALQTREQHIRRDKATSNICTAQALLANMAAMFGVYHGSDGLRHIARRIHNATLILAEGLRRAGHKLHHDLFFDTLTITCGCSVKEVLDRAALRKINFRIYSDGRLGVSLDETVNEKDLDDILWIFGCESSAELIAEGMGEETKGILSTPFKRTSKFLTHQVFNSYHSETNIVRYMKRLENKDISLVHSMIPLGSCTMKLNSSAELTPISWKEFANIHPFVPLDQAQGYQQLFKELEKDLCEITGYDKISFQPNSGAQGEYAGLAAIKAYLNAKGERHRTV
;
A
#
# COMPACT_ATOMS: atom_id res chain seq x y z
N GLU A 1 12.33 -11.35 -31.17
CA GLU A 1 11.08 -10.81 -30.59
C GLU A 1 9.99 -11.88 -30.53
N ASN A 2 9.69 -12.57 -31.63
CA ASN A 2 8.73 -13.69 -31.71
C ASN A 2 8.89 -14.79 -30.62
N GLU A 3 10.09 -15.03 -30.10
CA GLU A 3 10.36 -16.08 -29.10
C GLU A 3 10.47 -15.56 -27.65
N ILE A 4 10.47 -14.23 -27.42
CA ILE A 4 10.75 -13.68 -26.08
C ILE A 4 9.66 -14.01 -25.08
N LEU A 5 8.40 -13.99 -25.51
CA LEU A 5 7.26 -14.30 -24.65
C LEU A 5 7.22 -15.78 -24.31
N GLU A 6 7.51 -16.67 -25.25
CA GLU A 6 7.62 -18.10 -24.98
C GLU A 6 8.76 -18.40 -24.00
N THR A 7 9.93 -17.78 -24.23
CA THR A 7 11.10 -17.90 -23.35
C THR A 7 10.76 -17.46 -21.92
N LEU A 8 10.13 -16.30 -21.77
CA LEU A 8 9.77 -15.78 -20.46
C LEU A 8 8.62 -16.57 -19.81
N TYR A 9 7.68 -17.08 -20.60
CA TYR A 9 6.59 -17.91 -20.08
C TYR A 9 7.12 -19.22 -19.47
N ASN A 10 8.17 -19.81 -20.05
CA ASN A 10 8.85 -20.97 -19.47
C ASN A 10 9.50 -20.68 -18.10
N ILE A 11 9.81 -19.41 -17.81
CA ILE A 11 10.25 -18.97 -16.49
C ILE A 11 9.04 -18.71 -15.59
N ALA A 12 8.09 -17.91 -16.05
CA ALA A 12 6.91 -17.48 -15.28
C ALA A 12 6.07 -18.67 -14.81
N SER A 13 5.85 -19.67 -15.66
CA SER A 13 5.07 -20.88 -15.36
C SER A 13 5.64 -21.77 -14.25
N LYS A 14 6.87 -21.49 -13.78
CA LYS A 14 7.45 -22.12 -12.58
C LYS A 14 6.90 -21.55 -11.28
N ASN A 15 6.27 -20.38 -11.32
CA ASN A 15 5.56 -19.84 -10.17
C ASN A 15 4.26 -20.60 -9.93
N MET A 16 3.89 -20.78 -8.67
CA MET A 16 2.65 -21.42 -8.27
C MET A 16 1.69 -20.37 -7.73
N ILE A 17 0.56 -20.18 -8.43
CA ILE A 17 -0.46 -19.21 -8.02
C ILE A 17 -1.38 -19.88 -6.99
N TRP A 18 -1.12 -19.61 -5.71
CA TRP A 18 -1.92 -20.07 -4.57
C TRP A 18 -2.82 -18.94 -4.07
N ARG A 19 -3.97 -19.30 -3.48
CA ARG A 19 -4.81 -18.34 -2.75
C ARG A 19 -4.09 -17.94 -1.47
N SER A 20 -3.65 -16.69 -1.37
CA SER A 20 -2.78 -16.25 -0.29
C SER A 20 -3.52 -15.33 0.67
N TYR A 21 -3.89 -15.87 1.83
CA TYR A 21 -4.55 -15.15 2.92
C TYR A 21 -3.54 -14.76 4.01
N ILE A 22 -2.33 -14.37 3.58
CA ILE A 22 -1.22 -13.96 4.45
C ILE A 22 -1.44 -12.56 5.03
N GLY A 23 -2.00 -11.65 4.23
CA GLY A 23 -2.22 -10.25 4.61
C GLY A 23 -0.90 -9.47 4.67
N MET A 24 -0.57 -8.93 5.85
CA MET A 24 0.68 -8.16 6.04
C MET A 24 0.83 -6.98 5.08
N GLY A 25 -0.27 -6.29 4.73
CA GLY A 25 -0.26 -5.12 3.86
C GLY A 25 -0.48 -5.40 2.37
N TYR A 26 -0.67 -6.67 1.99
CA TYR A 26 -0.96 -7.09 0.62
C TYR A 26 -2.18 -8.01 0.61
N TYR A 27 -3.19 -7.65 -0.17
CA TYR A 27 -4.48 -8.33 -0.20
C TYR A 27 -4.91 -8.49 -1.64
N ASN A 28 -5.33 -9.68 -2.05
CA ASN A 28 -5.74 -9.85 -3.44
C ASN A 28 -6.98 -9.00 -3.73
N CYS A 29 -7.13 -8.55 -4.97
CA CYS A 29 -8.28 -7.73 -5.36
C CYS A 29 -8.73 -8.06 -6.78
N SER A 30 -9.99 -7.74 -7.08
CA SER A 30 -10.55 -7.91 -8.41
C SER A 30 -10.26 -6.68 -9.26
N VAL A 31 -9.08 -6.67 -9.90
CA VAL A 31 -8.66 -5.58 -10.80
C VAL A 31 -9.70 -5.40 -11.92
N PRO A 32 -10.37 -4.24 -12.03
CA PRO A 32 -11.38 -4.05 -13.07
C PRO A 32 -10.73 -4.11 -14.45
N GLN A 33 -11.13 -5.09 -15.28
CA GLN A 33 -10.57 -5.29 -16.62
C GLN A 33 -10.63 -4.03 -17.51
N PRO A 34 -11.67 -3.17 -17.44
CA PRO A 34 -11.67 -1.91 -18.19
C PRO A 34 -10.50 -0.98 -17.81
N ILE A 35 -10.11 -0.94 -16.53
CA ILE A 35 -8.97 -0.14 -16.05
C ILE A 35 -7.65 -0.79 -16.48
N ALA A 36 -7.51 -2.11 -16.28
CA ALA A 36 -6.30 -2.83 -16.71
C ALA A 36 -6.02 -2.61 -18.20
N ARG A 37 -7.02 -2.84 -19.05
CA ARG A 37 -6.87 -2.70 -20.51
C ARG A 37 -6.65 -1.26 -20.97
N ASN A 38 -7.44 -0.31 -20.47
CA ASN A 38 -7.48 1.04 -21.05
C ASN A 38 -6.55 2.05 -20.34
N LEU A 39 -5.88 1.64 -19.26
CA LEU A 39 -4.92 2.46 -18.52
C LEU A 39 -3.57 1.75 -18.35
N LEU A 40 -3.53 0.56 -17.72
CA LEU A 40 -2.27 -0.15 -17.46
C LEU A 40 -1.60 -0.66 -18.75
N GLU A 41 -2.40 -1.21 -19.67
CA GLU A 41 -1.93 -1.76 -20.96
C GLU A 41 -1.99 -0.73 -22.10
N ASN A 42 -2.20 0.56 -21.77
CA ASN A 42 -2.37 1.62 -22.75
C ASN A 42 -1.12 2.52 -22.81
N ALA A 43 -0.43 2.49 -23.96
CA ALA A 43 0.75 3.32 -24.22
C ALA A 43 0.50 4.82 -24.04
N GLY A 44 -0.74 5.29 -24.22
CA GLY A 44 -1.14 6.67 -23.97
C GLY A 44 -1.13 7.10 -22.50
N TRP A 45 -1.07 6.14 -21.56
CA TRP A 45 -1.00 6.36 -20.10
C TRP A 45 0.37 6.03 -19.50
N VAL A 46 1.09 5.06 -20.06
CA VAL A 46 2.31 4.51 -19.45
C VAL A 46 3.62 5.10 -19.98
N THR A 47 3.59 5.84 -21.10
CA THR A 47 4.82 6.30 -21.76
C THR A 47 5.20 7.75 -21.43
N GLN A 48 4.29 8.55 -20.86
CA GLN A 48 4.60 9.88 -20.36
C GLN A 48 5.28 9.82 -18.99
N TYR A 49 5.98 10.90 -18.64
CA TYR A 49 6.67 11.03 -17.36
C TYR A 49 5.99 12.05 -16.44
N THR A 50 6.69 12.49 -15.40
CA THR A 50 6.26 13.53 -14.46
C THR A 50 5.62 14.72 -15.20
N PRO A 51 4.46 15.25 -14.75
CA PRO A 51 3.75 16.35 -15.41
C PRO A 51 4.43 17.71 -15.18
N TYR A 52 5.67 17.85 -15.63
CA TYR A 52 6.45 19.09 -15.55
C TYR A 52 5.88 20.21 -16.44
N GLN A 53 5.20 19.84 -17.53
CA GLN A 53 4.55 20.74 -18.49
C GLN A 53 3.02 20.61 -18.33
N PRO A 54 2.39 21.42 -17.45
CA PRO A 54 1.00 21.19 -17.04
C PRO A 54 -0.01 21.27 -18.18
N GLU A 55 0.20 22.14 -19.15
CA GLU A 55 -0.72 22.45 -20.26
C GLU A 55 -0.97 21.24 -21.16
N VAL A 56 0.01 20.34 -21.26
CA VAL A 56 -0.04 19.08 -22.02
C VAL A 56 -0.04 17.85 -21.10
N SER A 57 -0.49 18.03 -19.85
CA SER A 57 -0.49 17.00 -18.81
C SER A 57 -1.72 17.04 -17.89
N GLN A 58 -2.78 17.73 -18.32
CA GLN A 58 -3.97 17.95 -17.47
C GLN A 58 -4.72 16.65 -17.15
N GLY A 59 -4.63 15.62 -17.98
CA GLY A 59 -5.27 14.33 -17.79
C GLY A 59 -4.76 13.61 -16.56
N ARG A 60 -3.46 13.31 -16.51
CA ARG A 60 -2.87 12.64 -15.32
C ARG A 60 -2.83 13.55 -14.09
N LEU A 61 -2.77 14.87 -14.25
CA LEU A 61 -2.90 15.80 -13.12
C LEU A 61 -4.30 15.74 -12.50
N GLU A 62 -5.37 15.70 -13.31
CA GLU A 62 -6.74 15.52 -12.82
C GLU A 62 -6.89 14.16 -12.12
N SER A 63 -6.36 13.08 -12.69
CA SER A 63 -6.42 11.75 -12.07
C SER A 63 -5.66 11.67 -10.74
N LEU A 64 -4.49 12.30 -10.63
CA LEU A 64 -3.74 12.36 -9.36
C LEU A 64 -4.45 13.26 -8.34
N LEU A 65 -5.17 14.30 -8.77
CA LEU A 65 -6.03 15.06 -7.88
C LEU A 65 -7.18 14.20 -7.37
N ASN A 66 -7.81 13.37 -8.22
CA ASN A 66 -8.82 12.40 -7.77
C ASN A 66 -8.24 11.43 -6.73
N TYR A 67 -7.00 10.94 -6.93
CA TYR A 67 -6.31 10.12 -5.93
C TYR A 67 -6.17 10.85 -4.60
N GLN A 68 -5.69 12.09 -4.61
CA GLN A 68 -5.55 12.91 -3.41
C GLN A 68 -6.90 13.13 -2.71
N THR A 69 -7.94 13.49 -3.45
CA THR A 69 -9.30 13.66 -2.90
C THR A 69 -9.82 12.35 -2.30
N MET A 70 -9.63 11.23 -2.99
CA MET A 70 -10.03 9.91 -2.49
C MET A 70 -9.34 9.57 -1.17
N VAL A 71 -8.02 9.80 -1.08
CA VAL A 71 -7.26 9.56 0.15
C VAL A 71 -7.74 10.49 1.27
N CYS A 72 -7.88 11.79 1.02
CA CYS A 72 -8.37 12.76 2.01
C CYS A 72 -9.75 12.35 2.55
N ASP A 73 -10.71 12.10 1.66
CA ASP A 73 -12.08 11.72 2.03
C ASP A 73 -12.11 10.42 2.85
N ILE A 74 -11.36 9.40 2.45
CA ILE A 74 -11.37 8.10 3.13
C ILE A 74 -10.67 8.18 4.48
N THR A 75 -9.56 8.90 4.59
CA THR A 75 -8.77 9.02 5.83
C THR A 75 -9.26 10.10 6.79
N GLY A 76 -10.11 11.02 6.33
CA GLY A 76 -10.56 12.18 7.09
C GLY A 76 -9.48 13.26 7.26
N MET A 77 -8.48 13.28 6.37
CA MET A 77 -7.34 14.19 6.45
C MET A 77 -7.48 15.36 5.48
N ASP A 78 -6.83 16.48 5.79
CA ASP A 78 -6.97 17.72 5.01
C ASP A 78 -6.25 17.65 3.65
N VAL A 79 -5.03 17.10 3.62
CA VAL A 79 -4.20 17.13 2.40
C VAL A 79 -3.43 15.82 2.21
N ALA A 80 -3.50 15.25 1.01
CA ALA A 80 -2.73 14.09 0.58
C ALA A 80 -1.75 14.42 -0.55
N ASN A 81 -0.66 13.66 -0.67
CA ASN A 81 0.28 13.77 -1.77
C ASN A 81 -0.11 12.90 -2.98
N ALA A 82 0.66 13.01 -4.07
CA ALA A 82 0.48 12.26 -5.31
C ALA A 82 1.28 10.94 -5.32
N SER A 83 1.20 10.19 -4.22
CA SER A 83 1.85 8.91 -3.88
C SER A 83 3.28 8.95 -3.33
N LEU A 84 3.60 7.92 -2.54
CA LEU A 84 4.94 7.46 -2.17
C LEU A 84 5.21 6.04 -2.73
N LEU A 85 6.35 5.45 -2.36
CA LEU A 85 6.88 4.23 -2.98
C LEU A 85 6.23 2.95 -2.47
N ASP A 86 6.05 2.83 -1.16
CA ASP A 86 5.39 1.70 -0.47
C ASP A 86 5.04 2.13 0.97
N GLU A 87 4.32 1.27 1.71
CA GLU A 87 3.88 1.59 3.07
C GLU A 87 5.04 1.82 4.04
N GLY A 88 6.09 0.98 3.99
CA GLY A 88 7.22 1.09 4.91
C GLY A 88 7.99 2.40 4.73
N THR A 89 8.22 2.80 3.48
CA THR A 89 8.85 4.08 3.16
C THR A 89 7.95 5.27 3.49
N ALA A 90 6.62 5.15 3.32
CA ALA A 90 5.68 6.16 3.79
C ALA A 90 5.71 6.35 5.31
N ALA A 91 5.79 5.25 6.07
CA ALA A 91 5.96 5.30 7.52
C ALA A 91 7.29 5.93 7.94
N ALA A 92 8.37 5.63 7.22
CA ALA A 92 9.66 6.28 7.45
C ALA A 92 9.62 7.79 7.14
N GLU A 93 8.89 8.21 6.11
CA GLU A 93 8.66 9.63 5.82
C GLU A 93 7.82 10.32 6.91
N ALA A 94 6.84 9.63 7.52
CA ALA A 94 6.09 10.17 8.66
C ALA A 94 7.00 10.42 9.86
N MET A 95 7.89 9.47 10.19
CA MET A 95 8.90 9.65 11.23
C MET A 95 9.81 10.86 10.92
N GLN A 96 10.31 10.97 9.67
CA GLN A 96 11.14 12.11 9.28
C GLN A 96 10.37 13.44 9.30
N LEU A 97 9.08 13.45 8.94
CA LEU A 97 8.22 14.62 9.06
C LEU A 97 8.08 15.07 10.51
N CYS A 98 7.82 14.14 11.44
CA CYS A 98 7.78 14.43 12.87
C CYS A 98 9.09 15.05 13.35
N HIS A 99 10.21 14.44 12.97
CA HIS A 99 11.53 14.95 13.32
C HIS A 99 11.78 16.34 12.71
N ARG A 100 11.36 16.58 11.47
CA ARG A 100 11.46 17.91 10.85
C ARG A 100 10.64 18.96 11.59
N HIS A 101 9.45 18.59 12.06
CA HIS A 101 8.50 19.46 12.76
C HIS A 101 9.02 19.92 14.13
N ASN A 102 9.43 18.98 15.00
CA ASN A 102 9.75 19.29 16.40
C ASN A 102 11.21 19.03 16.82
N LYS A 103 12.05 18.49 15.92
CA LYS A 103 13.49 18.22 16.14
C LYS A 103 13.84 17.24 17.26
N ARG A 104 12.84 16.63 17.90
CA ARG A 104 13.02 15.60 18.93
C ARG A 104 13.61 14.34 18.30
N ARG A 105 14.38 13.57 19.08
CA ARG A 105 15.20 12.45 18.59
C ARG A 105 14.71 11.06 18.97
N LYS A 106 13.59 10.94 19.69
CA LYS A 106 12.95 9.65 19.96
C LYS A 106 11.68 9.50 19.15
N PHE A 107 11.35 8.28 18.76
CA PHE A 107 10.12 7.95 18.02
C PHE A 107 9.59 6.61 18.50
N TYR A 108 8.31 6.55 18.89
CA TYR A 108 7.69 5.29 19.29
C TYR A 108 7.08 4.60 18.08
N ILE A 109 7.19 3.27 18.06
CA ILE A 109 6.54 2.42 17.06
C ILE A 109 5.77 1.35 17.83
N ASP A 110 4.48 1.21 17.55
CA ASP A 110 3.70 0.09 18.04
C ASP A 110 4.27 -1.21 17.47
N ALA A 111 4.57 -2.17 18.35
CA ALA A 111 5.09 -3.48 17.95
C ALA A 111 4.12 -4.26 17.04
N ARG A 112 2.86 -3.83 16.96
CA ARG A 112 1.80 -4.41 16.13
C ARG A 112 1.67 -3.75 14.76
N CYS A 113 2.58 -2.86 14.37
CA CYS A 113 2.75 -2.50 12.96
C CYS A 113 3.25 -3.71 12.15
N HIS A 114 3.05 -3.69 10.82
CA HIS A 114 3.63 -4.71 9.96
C HIS A 114 5.16 -4.79 10.11
N PRO A 115 5.75 -6.01 10.14
CA PRO A 115 7.17 -6.19 10.44
C PRO A 115 8.09 -5.50 9.42
N GLN A 116 7.74 -5.52 8.14
CA GLN A 116 8.48 -4.80 7.10
C GLN A 116 8.38 -3.27 7.25
N THR A 117 7.24 -2.77 7.74
CA THR A 117 7.07 -1.34 8.04
C THR A 117 7.99 -0.93 9.18
N ILE A 118 8.03 -1.71 10.27
CA ILE A 118 8.94 -1.51 11.40
C ILE A 118 10.41 -1.49 10.92
N ALA A 119 10.81 -2.49 10.14
CA ALA A 119 12.19 -2.62 9.67
C ALA A 119 12.66 -1.42 8.82
N VAL A 120 11.80 -0.91 7.93
CA VAL A 120 12.12 0.25 7.09
C VAL A 120 12.22 1.53 7.93
N VAL A 121 11.31 1.73 8.89
CA VAL A 121 11.36 2.88 9.82
C VAL A 121 12.64 2.85 10.67
N GLN A 122 12.96 1.71 11.29
CA GLN A 122 14.19 1.53 12.08
C GLN A 122 15.46 1.76 11.25
N THR A 123 15.48 1.27 10.01
CA THR A 123 16.59 1.50 9.07
C THR A 123 16.75 2.99 8.80
N ARG A 124 15.67 3.72 8.51
CA ARG A 124 15.72 5.18 8.28
C ARG A 124 16.13 5.93 9.53
N ALA A 125 15.66 5.51 10.70
CA ALA A 125 15.97 6.14 11.98
C ALA A 125 17.46 6.05 12.31
N ASN A 126 18.05 4.87 12.11
CA ASN A 126 19.46 4.60 12.39
C ASN A 126 20.41 5.57 11.65
N TYR A 127 20.16 5.81 10.36
CA TYR A 127 21.00 6.71 9.56
C TYR A 127 20.64 8.20 9.68
N THR A 128 19.48 8.53 10.27
CA THR A 128 19.08 9.92 10.54
C THR A 128 19.36 10.37 11.99
N GLY A 129 19.82 9.46 12.85
CA GLY A 129 20.12 9.74 14.25
C GLY A 129 18.88 9.88 15.13
N VAL A 130 17.77 9.26 14.73
CA VAL A 130 16.54 9.12 15.53
C VAL A 130 16.56 7.76 16.21
N ILE A 131 16.23 7.72 17.49
CA ILE A 131 16.12 6.52 18.31
C ILE A 131 14.67 6.02 18.23
N THR A 132 14.47 4.79 17.78
CA THR A 132 13.15 4.14 17.77
C THR A 132 13.02 3.19 18.94
N GLU A 133 11.88 3.22 19.62
CA GLU A 133 11.53 2.24 20.67
C GLU A 133 10.23 1.52 20.28
N LEU A 134 10.26 0.19 20.30
CA LEU A 134 9.08 -0.64 20.10
C LEU A 134 8.34 -0.75 21.42
N LYS A 135 7.11 -0.23 21.49
CA LYS A 135 6.30 -0.20 22.71
C LYS A 135 4.84 -0.35 22.34
N LEU A 136 4.06 -1.06 23.16
CA LEU A 136 2.61 -1.04 23.09
C LEU A 136 2.06 0.28 23.66
N PRO A 137 0.84 0.72 23.29
CA PRO A 137 0.30 2.02 23.70
C PRO A 137 0.29 2.27 25.22
N HIS A 138 0.13 1.22 26.03
CA HIS A 138 0.13 1.32 27.49
C HIS A 138 1.54 1.47 28.10
N GLU A 139 2.59 1.14 27.34
CA GLU A 139 4.00 1.25 27.75
C GLU A 139 4.63 2.59 27.30
N MET A 140 3.94 3.34 26.44
CA MET A 140 4.42 4.60 25.90
C MET A 140 4.29 5.72 26.92
N ASP A 141 5.42 6.31 27.30
CA ASP A 141 5.50 7.51 28.15
C ASP A 141 5.90 8.72 27.31
N PHE A 142 5.02 9.72 27.25
CA PHE A 142 5.23 10.97 26.54
C PHE A 142 5.58 12.15 27.47
N SER A 143 5.53 11.96 28.80
CA SER A 143 5.67 13.02 29.81
C SER A 143 7.03 13.74 29.75
N GLY A 144 8.07 13.04 29.27
CA GLY A 144 9.40 13.60 29.06
C GLY A 144 9.50 14.65 27.95
N LYS A 145 8.46 14.82 27.11
CA LYS A 145 8.41 15.79 26.00
C LYS A 145 9.60 15.68 25.03
N ASP A 146 10.16 14.48 24.89
CA ASP A 146 11.32 14.14 24.06
C ASP A 146 10.99 13.19 22.90
N ILE A 147 9.71 12.80 22.78
CA ILE A 147 9.19 11.94 21.71
C ILE A 147 8.71 12.80 20.54
N SER A 148 9.27 12.56 19.35
CA SER A 148 8.96 13.28 18.12
C SER A 148 7.60 12.90 17.55
N GLY A 149 7.32 11.60 17.51
CA GLY A 149 6.05 11.06 17.06
C GLY A 149 5.87 9.63 17.53
N VAL A 150 4.65 9.12 17.33
CA VAL A 150 4.29 7.72 17.52
C VAL A 150 3.69 7.18 16.23
N LEU A 151 4.12 6.00 15.81
CA LEU A 151 3.50 5.22 14.73
C LEU A 151 2.72 4.06 15.33
N PHE A 152 1.44 3.94 14.97
CA PHE A 152 0.61 2.76 15.23
C PHE A 152 -0.15 2.36 13.96
N GLN A 153 -0.82 1.22 13.98
CA GLN A 153 -1.53 0.68 12.81
C GLN A 153 -3.00 0.35 13.13
N TYR A 154 -3.89 0.64 12.19
CA TYR A 154 -5.34 0.51 12.35
C TYR A 154 -6.03 0.03 11.05
N PRO A 155 -6.61 -1.18 11.00
CA PRO A 155 -6.41 -2.29 11.94
C PRO A 155 -4.94 -2.70 12.07
N ASP A 156 -4.55 -3.24 13.22
CA ASP A 156 -3.15 -3.63 13.45
C ASP A 156 -2.75 -4.89 12.66
N THR A 157 -1.48 -5.28 12.72
CA THR A 157 -0.98 -6.43 11.96
C THR A 157 -1.61 -7.76 12.34
N GLU A 158 -2.23 -7.85 13.52
CA GLU A 158 -2.94 -9.05 13.99
C GLU A 158 -4.43 -9.01 13.64
N GLY A 159 -4.89 -7.93 13.01
CA GLY A 159 -6.25 -7.70 12.57
C GLY A 159 -7.12 -6.93 13.56
N LYS A 160 -6.59 -6.52 14.70
CA LYS A 160 -7.37 -5.89 15.77
C LYS A 160 -7.80 -4.47 15.37
N VAL A 161 -9.06 -4.15 15.64
CA VAL A 161 -9.57 -2.78 15.66
C VAL A 161 -9.50 -2.25 17.10
N GLU A 162 -8.80 -1.15 17.31
CA GLU A 162 -8.55 -0.55 18.63
C GLU A 162 -8.85 0.96 18.60
N ASP A 163 -9.31 1.50 19.73
CA ASP A 163 -9.51 2.95 19.90
C ASP A 163 -8.20 3.60 20.34
N PHE A 164 -7.64 4.42 19.45
CA PHE A 164 -6.41 5.16 19.71
C PHE A 164 -6.64 6.61 20.18
N SER A 165 -7.90 7.02 20.43
CA SER A 165 -8.22 8.41 20.82
C SER A 165 -7.43 8.88 22.04
N GLU A 166 -7.34 8.05 23.09
CA GLU A 166 -6.57 8.37 24.30
C GLU A 166 -5.05 8.39 24.04
N LEU A 167 -4.53 7.49 23.19
CA LEU A 167 -3.12 7.51 22.80
C LEU A 167 -2.76 8.83 22.09
N VAL A 168 -3.59 9.24 21.13
CA VAL A 168 -3.41 10.48 20.37
C VAL A 168 -3.48 11.69 21.30
N GLU A 169 -4.46 11.73 22.21
CA GLU A 169 -4.58 12.83 23.16
C GLU A 169 -3.36 12.95 24.09
N ARG A 170 -2.88 11.84 24.67
CA ARG A 170 -1.66 11.83 25.51
C ARG A 170 -0.42 12.28 24.74
N ALA A 171 -0.29 11.91 23.47
CA ALA A 171 0.80 12.35 22.61
C ALA A 171 0.73 13.88 22.38
N HIS A 172 -0.45 14.40 22.03
CA HIS A 172 -0.68 15.82 21.78
C HIS A 172 -0.44 16.70 23.00
N GLN A 173 -0.92 16.28 24.19
CA GLN A 173 -0.68 16.99 25.46
C GLN A 173 0.83 17.21 25.74
N ASN A 174 1.69 16.40 25.13
CA ASN A 174 3.15 16.47 25.27
C ASN A 174 3.86 16.97 24.00
N GLY A 175 3.14 17.49 23.01
CA GLY A 175 3.70 18.03 21.76
C GLY A 175 4.29 16.98 20.81
N THR A 176 3.87 15.73 20.95
CA THR A 176 4.24 14.59 20.09
C THR A 176 3.18 14.41 19.00
N LEU A 177 3.58 14.16 17.75
CA LEU A 177 2.64 13.90 16.66
C LEU A 177 2.19 12.43 16.64
N ALA A 178 0.96 12.18 16.20
CA ALA A 178 0.42 10.84 15.99
C ALA A 178 0.40 10.47 14.50
N CYS A 179 0.95 9.30 14.17
CA CYS A 179 0.99 8.73 12.82
C CYS A 179 0.27 7.38 12.79
N CYS A 180 -0.63 7.19 11.84
CA CYS A 180 -1.42 5.96 11.69
C CYS A 180 -1.17 5.32 10.32
N ALA A 181 -0.58 4.12 10.31
CA ALA A 181 -0.65 3.23 9.16
C ALA A 181 -2.07 2.60 9.11
N THR A 182 -2.71 2.54 7.94
CA THR A 182 -4.10 2.10 7.81
C THR A 182 -4.39 1.49 6.44
N ASP A 183 -5.56 0.87 6.31
CA ASP A 183 -6.06 0.27 5.07
C ASP A 183 -7.27 1.06 4.51
N LEU A 184 -7.22 1.50 3.25
CA LEU A 184 -8.30 2.30 2.64
C LEU A 184 -9.65 1.58 2.58
N LEU A 185 -9.65 0.26 2.37
CA LEU A 185 -10.87 -0.53 2.27
C LEU A 185 -11.51 -0.74 3.64
N ALA A 186 -10.70 -0.98 4.67
CA ALA A 186 -11.16 -1.05 6.05
C ALA A 186 -11.85 0.28 6.46
N LEU A 187 -11.26 1.41 6.06
CA LEU A 187 -11.80 2.75 6.31
C LEU A 187 -13.09 3.05 5.54
N CYS A 188 -13.54 2.23 4.60
CA CYS A 188 -14.86 2.38 4.00
C CYS A 188 -16.00 2.11 5.00
N ILE A 189 -15.74 1.32 6.05
CA ILE A 189 -16.71 1.00 7.11
C ILE A 189 -16.23 1.33 8.53
N LEU A 190 -14.95 1.61 8.74
CA LEU A 190 -14.38 2.07 10.01
C LEU A 190 -14.35 3.59 10.12
N LYS A 191 -14.57 4.10 11.34
CA LYS A 191 -14.28 5.49 11.72
C LYS A 191 -12.81 5.78 11.36
N PRO A 192 -12.52 6.75 10.49
CA PRO A 192 -11.18 6.98 9.98
C PRO A 192 -10.30 7.81 10.93
N PRO A 193 -8.96 7.76 10.77
CA PRO A 193 -8.02 8.38 11.70
C PRO A 193 -8.15 9.89 11.89
N GLY A 194 -8.58 10.61 10.86
CA GLY A 194 -8.87 12.05 10.97
C GLY A 194 -9.94 12.38 12.01
N GLU A 195 -10.89 11.46 12.26
CA GLU A 195 -11.98 11.65 13.24
C GLU A 195 -11.59 11.31 14.69
N PHE A 196 -10.39 10.79 14.92
CA PHE A 196 -9.81 10.59 16.26
C PHE A 196 -8.45 11.27 16.42
N GLY A 197 -8.22 12.34 15.65
CA GLY A 197 -7.19 13.34 15.93
C GLY A 197 -5.81 13.07 15.33
N VAL A 198 -5.62 12.02 14.52
CA VAL A 198 -4.31 11.68 13.95
C VAL A 198 -3.75 12.81 13.07
N ASP A 199 -2.43 13.03 13.09
CA ASP A 199 -1.78 14.11 12.35
C ASP A 199 -1.28 13.69 10.96
N VAL A 200 -0.88 12.42 10.84
CA VAL A 200 -0.37 11.82 9.60
C VAL A 200 -0.99 10.43 9.40
N VAL A 201 -1.58 10.19 8.23
CA VAL A 201 -2.21 8.91 7.87
C VAL A 201 -1.57 8.38 6.61
N LEU A 202 -1.19 7.11 6.61
CA LEU A 202 -0.44 6.49 5.53
C LEU A 202 -0.81 5.01 5.36
N GLY A 203 -0.41 4.42 4.23
CA GLY A 203 -0.67 3.00 3.95
C GLY A 203 -0.48 2.69 2.47
N ASN A 204 -0.93 1.51 2.07
CA ASN A 204 -0.89 1.06 0.68
C ASN A 204 -2.26 1.18 0.00
N SER A 205 -2.31 1.72 -1.23
CA SER A 205 -3.54 1.71 -2.05
C SER A 205 -3.66 0.48 -2.96
N GLN A 206 -2.83 -0.54 -2.79
CA GLN A 206 -2.76 -1.74 -3.63
C GLN A 206 -4.13 -2.40 -3.85
N ARG A 207 -4.86 -2.69 -2.77
CA ARG A 207 -6.13 -3.42 -2.85
C ARG A 207 -7.27 -2.63 -3.52
N PHE A 208 -7.03 -1.38 -3.92
CA PHE A 208 -7.92 -0.62 -4.79
C PHE A 208 -7.57 -0.91 -6.26
N GLY A 209 -7.74 -2.16 -6.67
CA GLY A 209 -7.64 -2.56 -8.07
C GLY A 209 -6.23 -2.57 -8.66
N VAL A 210 -5.19 -2.86 -7.87
CA VAL A 210 -3.82 -3.07 -8.35
C VAL A 210 -3.35 -4.49 -8.00
N PRO A 211 -2.76 -5.28 -8.93
CA PRO A 211 -2.36 -6.65 -8.62
C PRO A 211 -1.25 -6.75 -7.54
N LEU A 212 -1.09 -7.93 -6.94
CA LEU A 212 -0.09 -8.17 -5.88
C LEU A 212 1.35 -8.01 -6.37
N CYS A 213 1.63 -8.45 -7.60
CA CYS A 213 2.90 -8.35 -8.33
C CYS A 213 4.15 -8.73 -7.51
N TYR A 214 4.02 -9.70 -6.60
CA TYR A 214 5.11 -10.14 -5.72
C TYR A 214 5.81 -8.98 -4.97
N GLY A 215 5.04 -7.94 -4.62
CA GLY A 215 5.49 -6.83 -3.77
C GLY A 215 5.34 -5.44 -4.38
N GLY A 216 5.11 -5.32 -5.69
CA GLY A 216 4.88 -4.02 -6.33
C GLY A 216 4.98 -4.04 -7.85
N PRO A 217 4.72 -2.88 -8.49
CA PRO A 217 4.60 -1.56 -7.89
C PRO A 217 3.20 -1.27 -7.30
N HIS A 218 3.14 -0.53 -6.19
CA HIS A 218 1.90 -0.04 -5.58
C HIS A 218 2.06 1.39 -5.10
N ALA A 219 1.02 2.22 -5.20
CA ALA A 219 1.07 3.57 -4.67
C ALA A 219 0.79 3.59 -3.17
N ALA A 220 1.78 3.99 -2.38
CA ALA A 220 1.52 4.33 -0.99
C ALA A 220 0.82 5.69 -0.91
N PHE A 221 -0.21 5.80 -0.07
CA PHE A 221 -0.85 7.07 0.24
C PHE A 221 -0.21 7.70 1.47
N PHE A 222 -0.22 9.03 1.52
CA PHE A 222 0.29 9.81 2.63
C PHE A 222 -0.52 11.11 2.74
N ALA A 223 -1.23 11.28 3.84
CA ALA A 223 -2.08 12.42 4.12
C ALA A 223 -1.78 13.02 5.49
N VAL A 224 -1.93 14.34 5.61
CA VAL A 224 -1.57 15.12 6.79
C VAL A 224 -2.62 16.19 7.08
N LYS A 225 -2.62 16.70 8.31
CA LYS A 225 -3.33 17.94 8.65
C LYS A 225 -2.75 19.13 7.89
N GLU A 226 -3.58 20.13 7.60
CA GLU A 226 -3.22 21.28 6.76
C GLU A 226 -1.96 22.00 7.26
N ASN A 227 -1.80 22.14 8.57
CA ASN A 227 -0.64 22.79 9.20
C ASN A 227 0.70 22.08 8.93
N LEU A 228 0.71 20.82 8.47
CA LEU A 228 1.91 20.05 8.14
C LEU A 228 2.25 20.04 6.64
N VAL A 229 1.40 20.61 5.77
CA VAL A 229 1.53 20.51 4.30
C VAL A 229 2.87 21.01 3.75
N ARG A 230 3.50 22.00 4.40
CA ARG A 230 4.81 22.53 3.98
C ARG A 230 5.95 21.51 4.14
N MET A 231 5.75 20.45 4.92
CA MET A 231 6.72 19.38 5.15
C MET A 231 6.37 18.07 4.41
N MET A 232 5.30 18.09 3.60
CA MET A 232 4.84 16.96 2.81
C MET A 232 5.95 16.39 1.92
N PRO A 233 6.22 15.08 1.94
CA PRO A 233 7.14 14.42 1.01
C PRO A 233 6.51 14.27 -0.38
N GLY A 234 7.34 14.34 -1.41
CA GLY A 234 6.94 14.10 -2.79
C GLY A 234 6.02 15.15 -3.42
N ARG A 235 5.50 14.79 -4.59
CA ARG A 235 4.65 15.63 -5.43
C ARG A 235 3.26 15.79 -4.82
N MET A 236 2.61 16.90 -5.14
CA MET A 236 1.22 17.16 -4.78
C MET A 236 0.60 18.01 -5.88
N VAL A 237 -0.53 17.59 -6.41
CA VAL A 237 -1.33 18.36 -7.37
C VAL A 237 -2.13 19.42 -6.63
N GLY A 238 -2.17 20.62 -7.18
CA GLY A 238 -3.02 21.71 -6.72
C GLY A 238 -3.79 22.34 -7.88
N VAL A 239 -4.92 22.93 -7.52
CA VAL A 239 -5.76 23.73 -8.41
C VAL A 239 -5.16 25.13 -8.53
N THR A 240 -5.15 25.68 -9.74
CA THR A 240 -4.68 27.04 -10.06
C THR A 240 -5.51 27.61 -11.22
N ARG A 241 -5.17 28.81 -11.70
CA ARG A 241 -5.77 29.41 -12.89
C ARG A 241 -4.76 29.49 -14.04
N ASP A 242 -5.25 29.35 -15.27
CA ASP A 242 -4.48 29.68 -16.49
C ASP A 242 -4.53 31.19 -16.81
N ALA A 243 -3.92 31.59 -17.91
CA ALA A 243 -3.89 32.99 -18.36
C ALA A 243 -5.28 33.58 -18.67
N ASN A 244 -6.28 32.74 -18.97
CA ASN A 244 -7.66 33.14 -19.24
C ASN A 244 -8.54 33.10 -17.99
N GLY A 245 -7.97 32.79 -16.82
CA GLY A 245 -8.68 32.66 -15.55
C GLY A 245 -9.42 31.34 -15.37
N LYS A 246 -9.24 30.36 -16.28
CA LYS A 246 -9.85 29.03 -16.17
C LYS A 246 -9.17 28.22 -15.07
N GLU A 247 -9.97 27.50 -14.30
CA GLU A 247 -9.46 26.54 -13.31
C GLU A 247 -8.75 25.35 -13.99
N VAL A 248 -7.50 25.10 -13.58
CA VAL A 248 -6.60 24.08 -14.14
C VAL A 248 -5.73 23.48 -13.04
N TYR A 249 -4.98 22.41 -13.36
CA TYR A 249 -4.16 21.68 -12.39
C TYR A 249 -2.67 21.86 -12.63
N ARG A 250 -1.86 21.81 -11.57
CA ARG A 250 -0.39 21.75 -11.65
C ARG A 250 0.22 21.08 -10.43
N LEU A 251 1.50 20.71 -10.51
CA LEU A 251 2.27 20.37 -9.31
C LEU A 251 2.46 21.64 -8.43
N ALA A 252 2.06 21.53 -7.16
CA ALA A 252 2.02 22.61 -6.19
C ALA A 252 3.13 22.48 -5.12
N LEU A 253 3.55 23.63 -4.58
CA LEU A 253 4.60 23.72 -3.54
C LEU A 253 5.89 22.96 -3.90
N GLN A 254 6.32 23.03 -5.16
CA GLN A 254 7.46 22.27 -5.69
C GLN A 254 8.80 22.62 -5.02
N THR A 255 8.89 23.76 -4.31
CA THR A 255 10.08 24.12 -3.53
C THR A 255 10.39 23.15 -2.39
N ARG A 256 9.46 22.24 -2.03
CA ARG A 256 9.71 21.15 -1.09
C ARG A 256 10.60 20.04 -1.68
N GLU A 257 10.62 19.90 -2.99
CA GLU A 257 11.15 18.72 -3.68
C GLU A 257 12.65 18.85 -4.00
N GLN A 258 13.31 17.69 -4.21
CA GLN A 258 14.75 17.56 -4.40
C GLN A 258 15.31 18.40 -5.56
N HIS A 259 14.55 18.60 -6.64
CA HIS A 259 15.02 19.30 -7.82
C HIS A 259 15.18 20.81 -7.61
N ILE A 260 14.59 21.37 -6.54
CA ILE A 260 14.77 22.76 -6.12
C ILE A 260 15.64 22.83 -4.87
N ARG A 261 15.29 22.06 -3.83
CA ARG A 261 15.91 22.20 -2.50
C ARG A 261 17.06 21.25 -2.21
N ARG A 262 17.33 20.27 -3.06
CA ARG A 262 18.44 19.31 -2.92
C ARG A 262 18.47 18.69 -1.52
N ASP A 263 19.55 18.86 -0.75
CA ASP A 263 19.72 18.34 0.61
C ASP A 263 18.74 18.95 1.65
N LYS A 264 18.10 20.09 1.33
CA LYS A 264 17.08 20.73 2.18
C LYS A 264 15.65 20.34 1.80
N ALA A 265 15.49 19.43 0.85
CA ALA A 265 14.18 18.95 0.45
C ALA A 265 13.49 18.18 1.58
N THR A 266 12.18 18.00 1.47
CA THR A 266 11.42 17.21 2.45
C THR A 266 11.71 15.71 2.34
N SER A 267 12.16 15.24 1.17
CA SER A 267 12.53 13.85 0.89
C SER A 267 13.44 13.79 -0.34
N ASN A 268 14.17 12.69 -0.51
CA ASN A 268 14.93 12.39 -1.73
C ASN A 268 14.04 11.87 -2.88
N ILE A 269 12.76 11.54 -2.61
CA ILE A 269 11.86 10.94 -3.60
C ILE A 269 11.78 11.79 -4.89
N CYS A 270 11.93 11.12 -6.03
CA CYS A 270 11.81 11.72 -7.36
C CYS A 270 10.78 10.92 -8.18
N THR A 271 11.15 9.80 -8.78
CA THR A 271 10.16 8.83 -9.29
C THR A 271 9.34 8.31 -8.11
N ALA A 272 8.02 8.26 -8.30
CA ALA A 272 7.06 7.72 -7.32
C ALA A 272 6.15 6.73 -8.06
N GLN A 273 4.91 6.52 -7.62
CA GLN A 273 4.02 5.48 -8.13
C GLN A 273 2.77 6.05 -8.82
N ALA A 274 2.97 7.06 -9.67
CA ALA A 274 1.88 7.86 -10.24
C ALA A 274 0.88 7.04 -11.08
N LEU A 275 1.36 6.09 -11.89
CA LEU A 275 0.48 5.23 -12.69
C LEU A 275 -0.44 4.38 -11.80
N LEU A 276 0.10 3.83 -10.71
CA LEU A 276 -0.63 2.97 -9.79
C LEU A 276 -1.56 3.79 -8.88
N ALA A 277 -1.20 5.03 -8.57
CA ALA A 277 -2.11 5.98 -7.92
C ALA A 277 -3.30 6.32 -8.83
N ASN A 278 -3.07 6.48 -10.14
CA ASN A 278 -4.14 6.67 -11.11
C ASN A 278 -5.03 5.43 -11.25
N MET A 279 -4.47 4.22 -11.23
CA MET A 279 -5.28 2.99 -11.19
C MET A 279 -6.19 2.95 -9.96
N ALA A 280 -5.65 3.22 -8.77
CA ALA A 280 -6.44 3.26 -7.53
C ALA A 280 -7.49 4.37 -7.53
N ALA A 281 -7.20 5.54 -8.12
CA ALA A 281 -8.18 6.60 -8.31
C ALA A 281 -9.30 6.16 -9.27
N MET A 282 -8.97 5.50 -10.39
CA MET A 282 -9.98 4.97 -11.30
C MET A 282 -10.83 3.87 -10.67
N PHE A 283 -10.25 3.06 -9.79
CA PHE A 283 -11.00 2.10 -8.97
C PHE A 283 -12.02 2.82 -8.08
N GLY A 284 -11.59 3.85 -7.34
CA GLY A 284 -12.49 4.69 -6.54
C GLY A 284 -13.57 5.40 -7.37
N VAL A 285 -13.24 5.89 -8.56
CA VAL A 285 -14.18 6.53 -9.49
C VAL A 285 -15.20 5.52 -10.04
N TYR A 286 -14.76 4.32 -10.39
CA TYR A 286 -15.60 3.29 -10.97
C TYR A 286 -16.61 2.74 -9.96
N HIS A 287 -16.15 2.45 -8.73
CA HIS A 287 -17.00 1.89 -7.68
C HIS A 287 -17.82 2.93 -6.92
N GLY A 288 -17.32 4.16 -6.78
CA GLY A 288 -17.90 5.18 -5.90
C GLY A 288 -17.92 4.74 -4.43
N SER A 289 -18.50 5.55 -3.54
CA SER A 289 -18.56 5.20 -2.11
C SER A 289 -19.38 3.94 -1.85
N ASP A 290 -20.43 3.72 -2.64
CA ASP A 290 -21.37 2.62 -2.39
C ASP A 290 -20.81 1.27 -2.83
N GLY A 291 -20.12 1.23 -3.99
CA GLY A 291 -19.40 0.03 -4.42
C GLY A 291 -18.27 -0.32 -3.46
N LEU A 292 -17.49 0.66 -3.00
CA LEU A 292 -16.43 0.41 -2.02
C LEU A 292 -16.97 -0.07 -0.67
N ARG A 293 -18.09 0.50 -0.18
CA ARG A 293 -18.78 -0.01 1.02
C ARG A 293 -19.32 -1.42 0.82
N HIS A 294 -19.85 -1.73 -0.37
CA HIS A 294 -20.32 -3.07 -0.68
C HIS A 294 -19.18 -4.09 -0.59
N ILE A 295 -18.04 -3.81 -1.23
CA ILE A 295 -16.84 -4.65 -1.17
C ILE A 295 -16.38 -4.82 0.28
N ALA A 296 -16.18 -3.72 1.02
CA ALA A 296 -15.71 -3.76 2.40
C ALA A 296 -16.66 -4.54 3.33
N ARG A 297 -17.98 -4.36 3.19
CA ARG A 297 -18.98 -5.12 3.98
C ARG A 297 -18.98 -6.59 3.62
N ARG A 298 -18.85 -6.94 2.34
CA ARG A 298 -18.78 -8.33 1.88
C ARG A 298 -17.58 -9.05 2.50
N ILE A 299 -16.40 -8.43 2.45
CA ILE A 299 -15.17 -8.98 3.05
C ILE A 299 -15.33 -9.11 4.57
N HIS A 300 -15.83 -8.06 5.23
CA HIS A 300 -16.03 -8.08 6.68
C HIS A 300 -17.01 -9.20 7.09
N ASN A 301 -18.14 -9.35 6.41
CA ASN A 301 -19.11 -10.40 6.69
C ASN A 301 -18.54 -11.80 6.43
N ALA A 302 -17.79 -12.00 5.34
CA ALA A 302 -17.08 -13.26 5.09
C ALA A 302 -16.11 -13.60 6.24
N THR A 303 -15.44 -12.59 6.79
CA THR A 303 -14.52 -12.74 7.92
C THR A 303 -15.27 -13.06 9.22
N LEU A 304 -16.45 -12.46 9.44
CA LEU A 304 -17.33 -12.79 10.57
C LEU A 304 -17.85 -14.23 10.49
N ILE A 305 -18.26 -14.68 9.31
CA ILE A 305 -18.70 -16.07 9.06
C ILE A 305 -17.55 -17.03 9.36
N LEU A 306 -16.36 -16.75 8.83
CA LEU A 306 -15.18 -17.58 9.11
C LEU A 306 -14.89 -17.61 10.62
N ALA A 307 -14.86 -16.45 11.28
CA ALA A 307 -14.61 -16.35 12.72
C ALA A 307 -15.58 -17.22 13.55
N GLU A 308 -16.88 -17.18 13.23
CA GLU A 308 -17.89 -17.99 13.91
C GLU A 308 -17.66 -19.49 13.67
N GLY A 309 -17.41 -19.90 12.43
CA GLY A 309 -17.11 -21.30 12.11
C GLY A 309 -15.86 -21.82 12.82
N LEU A 310 -14.82 -21.01 12.91
CA LEU A 310 -13.58 -21.35 13.63
C LEU A 310 -13.81 -21.48 15.14
N ARG A 311 -14.63 -20.60 15.75
CA ARG A 311 -14.99 -20.73 17.18
C ARG A 311 -15.75 -22.03 17.44
N ARG A 312 -16.72 -22.38 16.58
CA ARG A 312 -17.50 -23.63 16.69
C ARG A 312 -16.64 -24.89 16.55
N ALA A 313 -15.61 -24.83 15.71
CA ALA A 313 -14.62 -25.92 15.55
C ALA A 313 -13.59 -25.99 16.69
N GLY A 314 -13.71 -25.16 17.73
CA GLY A 314 -12.84 -25.21 18.92
C GLY A 314 -11.53 -24.44 18.78
N HIS A 315 -11.37 -23.58 17.76
CA HIS A 315 -10.23 -22.68 17.67
C HIS A 315 -10.46 -21.41 18.49
N LYS A 316 -9.38 -20.84 19.03
CA LYS A 316 -9.43 -19.59 19.80
C LYS A 316 -9.01 -18.42 18.91
N LEU A 317 -9.87 -17.41 18.83
CA LEU A 317 -9.54 -16.12 18.22
C LEU A 317 -8.96 -15.18 19.28
N HIS A 318 -7.95 -14.38 18.91
CA HIS A 318 -7.29 -13.45 19.84
C HIS A 318 -8.00 -12.11 19.95
N HIS A 319 -8.76 -11.72 18.92
CA HIS A 319 -9.41 -10.42 18.83
C HIS A 319 -10.88 -10.62 18.44
N ASP A 320 -11.79 -9.97 19.15
CA ASP A 320 -13.23 -10.06 18.85
C ASP A 320 -13.68 -9.05 17.79
N LEU A 321 -12.95 -7.94 17.63
CA LEU A 321 -13.23 -6.89 16.66
C LEU A 321 -12.08 -6.77 15.66
N PHE A 322 -12.41 -6.99 14.40
CA PHE A 322 -11.48 -7.03 13.27
C PHE A 322 -12.18 -6.55 11.99
N PHE A 323 -11.41 -6.21 10.97
CA PHE A 323 -11.96 -5.95 9.62
C PHE A 323 -12.01 -7.24 8.80
N ASP A 324 -10.85 -7.68 8.30
CA ASP A 324 -10.71 -8.82 7.38
C ASP A 324 -9.69 -9.88 7.84
N THR A 325 -9.07 -9.65 9.00
CA THR A 325 -7.91 -10.41 9.46
C THR A 325 -8.18 -11.04 10.82
N LEU A 326 -7.97 -12.35 10.91
CA LEU A 326 -8.09 -13.14 12.14
C LEU A 326 -6.73 -13.62 12.59
N THR A 327 -6.47 -13.54 13.89
CA THR A 327 -5.33 -14.22 14.53
C THR A 327 -5.85 -15.36 15.41
N ILE A 328 -5.38 -16.58 15.13
CA ILE A 328 -6.00 -17.83 15.55
C ILE A 328 -4.95 -18.70 16.29
N THR A 329 -5.33 -19.19 17.47
CA THR A 329 -4.69 -20.37 18.07
C THR A 329 -5.52 -21.60 17.71
N CYS A 330 -4.90 -22.55 17.01
CA CYS A 330 -5.57 -23.77 16.59
C CYS A 330 -5.88 -24.67 17.81
N GLY A 331 -7.13 -25.16 17.93
CA GLY A 331 -7.48 -26.19 18.92
C GLY A 331 -6.93 -27.59 18.59
N CYS A 332 -6.46 -27.79 17.36
CA CYS A 332 -5.77 -28.98 16.88
C CYS A 332 -4.32 -28.65 16.45
N SER A 333 -3.60 -29.64 15.94
CA SER A 333 -2.23 -29.47 15.47
C SER A 333 -2.15 -28.46 14.32
N VAL A 334 -1.32 -27.42 14.47
CA VAL A 334 -1.07 -26.43 13.40
C VAL A 334 -0.56 -27.12 12.12
N LYS A 335 0.27 -28.17 12.27
CA LYS A 335 0.77 -28.95 11.13
C LYS A 335 -0.38 -29.57 10.32
N GLU A 336 -1.38 -30.12 11.01
CA GLU A 336 -2.53 -30.76 10.37
C GLU A 336 -3.37 -29.74 9.57
N VAL A 337 -3.55 -28.53 10.13
CA VAL A 337 -4.20 -27.42 9.43
C VAL A 337 -3.41 -27.01 8.19
N LEU A 338 -2.09 -26.84 8.30
CA LEU A 338 -1.23 -26.45 7.18
C LEU A 338 -1.14 -27.53 6.09
N ASP A 339 -1.12 -28.82 6.47
CA ASP A 339 -1.14 -29.95 5.53
C ASP A 339 -2.44 -29.93 4.70
N ARG A 340 -3.60 -29.69 5.34
CA ARG A 340 -4.87 -29.49 4.63
C ARG A 340 -4.86 -28.23 3.77
N ALA A 341 -4.28 -27.12 4.23
CA ALA A 341 -4.16 -25.89 3.45
C ALA A 341 -3.36 -26.11 2.16
N ALA A 342 -2.27 -26.88 2.24
CA ALA A 342 -1.45 -27.26 1.08
C ALA A 342 -2.24 -28.08 0.05
N LEU A 343 -3.11 -29.00 0.47
CA LEU A 343 -4.00 -29.76 -0.43
C LEU A 343 -4.94 -28.84 -1.23
N ARG A 344 -5.30 -27.69 -0.66
CA ARG A 344 -6.17 -26.67 -1.29
C ARG A 344 -5.40 -25.50 -1.90
N LYS A 345 -4.06 -25.55 -1.91
CA LYS A 345 -3.16 -24.49 -2.40
C LYS A 345 -3.50 -23.13 -1.77
N ILE A 346 -3.61 -23.11 -0.44
CA ILE A 346 -3.88 -21.92 0.36
C ILE A 346 -2.67 -21.60 1.24
N ASN A 347 -2.28 -20.33 1.31
CA ASN A 347 -1.28 -19.83 2.26
C ASN A 347 -1.93 -19.04 3.39
N PHE A 348 -1.43 -19.23 4.61
CA PHE A 348 -1.74 -18.42 5.79
C PHE A 348 -0.46 -17.78 6.32
N ARG A 349 -0.62 -16.72 7.12
CA ARG A 349 0.50 -16.18 7.90
C ARG A 349 0.80 -17.12 9.06
N ILE A 350 2.07 -17.47 9.25
CA ILE A 350 2.54 -18.24 10.41
C ILE A 350 3.29 -17.26 11.33
N TYR A 351 2.79 -17.06 12.55
CA TYR A 351 3.46 -16.25 13.56
C TYR A 351 4.57 -17.07 14.24
N SER A 352 5.57 -16.39 14.80
CA SER A 352 6.72 -17.03 15.46
C SER A 352 6.33 -17.83 16.72
N ASP A 353 5.19 -17.52 17.33
CA ASP A 353 4.63 -18.22 18.48
C ASP A 353 3.69 -19.38 18.10
N GLY A 354 3.60 -19.71 16.80
CA GLY A 354 2.77 -20.80 16.28
C GLY A 354 1.30 -20.43 16.04
N ARG A 355 0.88 -19.19 16.31
CA ARG A 355 -0.45 -18.71 15.87
C ARG A 355 -0.51 -18.64 14.34
N LEU A 356 -1.73 -18.69 13.80
CA LEU A 356 -2.00 -18.47 12.37
C LEU A 356 -2.73 -17.15 12.16
N GLY A 357 -2.37 -16.44 11.09
CA GLY A 357 -3.08 -15.27 10.59
C GLY A 357 -3.79 -15.58 9.29
N VAL A 358 -5.06 -15.20 9.20
CA VAL A 358 -5.89 -15.36 7.99
C VAL A 358 -6.48 -14.00 7.64
N SER A 359 -6.02 -13.43 6.54
CA SER A 359 -6.55 -12.17 5.98
C SER A 359 -7.37 -12.47 4.75
N LEU A 360 -8.68 -12.27 4.83
CA LEU A 360 -9.58 -12.39 3.70
C LEU A 360 -9.53 -11.13 2.83
N ASP A 361 -9.97 -11.26 1.59
CA ASP A 361 -9.92 -10.19 0.62
C ASP A 361 -11.11 -10.23 -0.36
N GLU A 362 -11.13 -9.30 -1.32
CA GLU A 362 -12.25 -9.13 -2.25
C GLU A 362 -12.54 -10.40 -3.07
N THR A 363 -11.53 -11.22 -3.31
CA THR A 363 -11.63 -12.40 -4.19
C THR A 363 -12.30 -13.61 -3.52
N VAL A 364 -12.39 -13.60 -2.19
CA VAL A 364 -13.00 -14.66 -1.39
C VAL A 364 -14.48 -14.78 -1.73
N ASN A 365 -14.94 -15.99 -2.05
CA ASN A 365 -16.34 -16.35 -2.19
C ASN A 365 -16.70 -17.50 -1.23
N GLU A 366 -17.94 -17.97 -1.32
CA GLU A 366 -18.46 -19.06 -0.49
C GLU A 366 -17.60 -20.33 -0.55
N LYS A 367 -17.17 -20.74 -1.74
CA LYS A 367 -16.30 -21.92 -1.92
C LYS A 367 -14.97 -21.76 -1.19
N ASP A 368 -14.41 -20.55 -1.20
CA ASP A 368 -13.16 -20.28 -0.48
C ASP A 368 -13.37 -20.35 1.04
N LEU A 369 -14.51 -19.84 1.54
CA LEU A 369 -14.87 -19.98 2.95
C LEU A 369 -15.03 -21.45 3.34
N ASP A 370 -15.73 -22.26 2.53
CA ASP A 370 -15.87 -23.70 2.77
C ASP A 370 -14.53 -24.43 2.77
N ASP A 371 -13.64 -24.10 1.83
CA ASP A 371 -12.28 -24.65 1.81
C ASP A 371 -11.52 -24.31 3.10
N ILE A 372 -11.60 -23.05 3.57
CA ILE A 372 -10.93 -22.62 4.81
C ILE A 372 -11.59 -23.30 6.04
N LEU A 373 -12.92 -23.36 6.13
CA LEU A 373 -13.62 -24.04 7.21
C LEU A 373 -13.21 -25.52 7.28
N TRP A 374 -13.15 -26.21 6.14
CA TRP A 374 -12.65 -27.58 6.04
C TRP A 374 -11.18 -27.70 6.46
N ILE A 375 -10.32 -26.76 6.06
CA ILE A 375 -8.90 -26.74 6.48
C ILE A 375 -8.76 -26.67 8.00
N PHE A 376 -9.65 -25.93 8.67
CA PHE A 376 -9.65 -25.86 10.12
C PHE A 376 -10.41 -27.03 10.79
N GLY A 377 -11.07 -27.90 10.03
CA GLY A 377 -11.79 -29.05 10.57
C GLY A 377 -13.18 -28.71 11.10
N CYS A 378 -13.77 -27.62 10.62
CA CYS A 378 -15.17 -27.28 10.88
C CYS A 378 -16.07 -28.16 10.02
N GLU A 379 -16.89 -29.01 10.64
CA GLU A 379 -17.89 -29.86 9.97
C GLU A 379 -19.17 -29.07 9.62
N SER A 380 -19.02 -27.89 9.03
CA SER A 380 -20.12 -27.00 8.61
C SER A 380 -19.75 -26.27 7.32
N SER A 381 -20.74 -25.83 6.56
CA SER A 381 -20.56 -24.93 5.41
C SER A 381 -20.70 -23.46 5.82
N ALA A 382 -20.21 -22.55 4.98
CA ALA A 382 -20.38 -21.11 5.12
C ALA A 382 -21.87 -20.71 5.18
N GLU A 383 -22.72 -21.36 4.38
CA GLU A 383 -24.18 -21.18 4.39
C GLU A 383 -24.78 -21.48 5.78
N LEU A 384 -24.51 -22.67 6.33
CA LEU A 384 -25.04 -23.08 7.64
C LEU A 384 -24.53 -22.19 8.79
N ILE A 385 -23.28 -21.71 8.70
CA ILE A 385 -22.74 -20.76 9.67
C ILE A 385 -23.50 -19.43 9.56
N ALA A 386 -23.71 -18.92 8.35
CA ALA A 386 -24.43 -17.67 8.11
C ALA A 386 -25.89 -17.76 8.58
N GLU A 387 -26.60 -18.86 8.30
CA GLU A 387 -27.94 -19.13 8.81
C GLU A 387 -27.98 -19.09 10.35
N GLY A 388 -27.01 -19.75 11.00
CA GLY A 388 -26.88 -19.77 12.45
C GLY A 388 -26.48 -18.43 13.07
N MET A 389 -25.97 -17.48 12.28
CA MET A 389 -25.66 -16.13 12.73
C MET A 389 -26.89 -15.21 12.75
N GLY A 390 -27.94 -15.51 11.98
CA GLY A 390 -29.14 -14.68 11.84
C GLY A 390 -28.89 -13.34 11.13
N GLU A 391 -29.92 -12.49 11.09
CA GLU A 391 -29.92 -11.21 10.35
C GLU A 391 -29.44 -10.00 11.17
N GLU A 392 -29.04 -10.20 12.43
CA GLU A 392 -28.61 -9.10 13.30
C GLU A 392 -27.32 -8.45 12.79
N THR A 393 -27.23 -7.11 12.91
CA THR A 393 -26.02 -6.37 12.59
C THR A 393 -24.91 -6.72 13.58
N LYS A 394 -23.80 -7.28 13.09
CA LYS A 394 -22.64 -7.73 13.88
C LYS A 394 -21.35 -7.02 13.48
N GLY A 395 -20.28 -7.27 14.24
CA GLY A 395 -18.94 -6.76 13.98
C GLY A 395 -18.86 -5.23 14.04
N ILE A 396 -18.03 -4.62 13.18
CA ILE A 396 -17.75 -3.18 13.17
C ILE A 396 -19.03 -2.34 13.13
N LEU A 397 -20.00 -2.75 12.32
CA LEU A 397 -21.25 -2.01 12.11
C LEU A 397 -22.15 -1.92 13.34
N SER A 398 -21.89 -2.74 14.36
CA SER A 398 -22.60 -2.76 15.65
C SER A 398 -21.86 -2.00 16.77
N THR A 399 -20.70 -1.42 16.47
CA THR A 399 -19.82 -0.78 17.46
C THR A 399 -19.66 0.73 17.20
N PRO A 400 -19.10 1.50 18.17
CA PRO A 400 -18.72 2.89 17.96
C PRO A 400 -17.67 3.12 16.86
N PHE A 401 -16.97 2.07 16.40
CA PHE A 401 -16.02 2.13 15.30
C PHE A 401 -16.68 2.21 13.92
N LYS A 402 -18.00 2.05 13.83
CA LYS A 402 -18.73 2.21 12.56
C LYS A 402 -18.50 3.59 11.99
N ARG A 403 -18.10 3.67 10.72
CA ARG A 403 -18.05 4.92 9.96
C ARG A 403 -19.44 5.52 9.80
N THR A 404 -19.57 6.79 10.19
CA THR A 404 -20.79 7.59 9.99
C THR A 404 -20.58 8.72 8.99
N SER A 405 -19.34 9.17 8.80
CA SER A 405 -18.98 10.19 7.81
C SER A 405 -19.15 9.71 6.36
N LYS A 406 -19.47 10.66 5.48
CA LYS A 406 -19.51 10.44 4.03
C LYS A 406 -18.10 10.57 3.44
N PHE A 407 -17.87 9.92 2.30
CA PHE A 407 -16.63 10.01 1.52
C PHE A 407 -16.97 9.85 0.04
N LEU A 408 -16.12 10.36 -0.84
CA LEU A 408 -16.28 10.34 -2.30
C LEU A 408 -17.59 11.00 -2.76
N THR A 409 -17.93 12.13 -2.15
CA THR A 409 -19.17 12.87 -2.46
C THR A 409 -19.04 13.73 -3.70
N HIS A 410 -17.81 14.00 -4.16
CA HIS A 410 -17.55 14.76 -5.38
C HIS A 410 -18.13 14.06 -6.62
N GLN A 411 -18.63 14.83 -7.58
CA GLN A 411 -19.29 14.32 -8.79
C GLN A 411 -18.44 13.30 -9.57
N VAL A 412 -17.10 13.47 -9.56
CA VAL A 412 -16.19 12.56 -10.27
C VAL A 412 -16.36 11.09 -9.83
N PHE A 413 -16.64 10.85 -8.54
CA PHE A 413 -16.86 9.51 -7.99
C PHE A 413 -18.30 9.02 -8.11
N ASN A 414 -19.17 9.79 -8.77
CA ASN A 414 -20.61 9.53 -8.86
C ASN A 414 -21.12 9.58 -10.32
N SER A 415 -20.23 9.61 -11.31
CA SER A 415 -20.58 9.84 -12.73
C SER A 415 -20.16 8.72 -13.69
N TYR A 416 -19.20 7.88 -13.31
CA TYR A 416 -18.48 6.98 -14.23
C TYR A 416 -18.59 5.49 -13.86
N HIS A 417 -19.76 5.06 -13.38
CA HIS A 417 -19.98 3.67 -12.91
C HIS A 417 -20.26 2.65 -14.02
N SER A 418 -20.76 3.08 -15.18
CA SER A 418 -20.89 2.18 -16.33
C SER A 418 -19.54 2.01 -17.02
N GLU A 419 -19.28 0.81 -17.55
CA GLU A 419 -18.04 0.53 -18.28
C GLU A 419 -17.82 1.53 -19.44
N THR A 420 -18.88 1.84 -20.18
CA THR A 420 -18.86 2.87 -21.23
C THR A 420 -18.40 4.23 -20.71
N ASN A 421 -18.88 4.65 -19.53
CA ASN A 421 -18.57 5.96 -18.99
C ASN A 421 -17.14 6.02 -18.45
N ILE A 422 -16.65 4.97 -17.75
CA ILE A 422 -15.27 4.95 -17.26
C ILE A 422 -14.24 4.90 -18.39
N VAL A 423 -14.52 4.14 -19.45
CA VAL A 423 -13.65 4.10 -20.64
C VAL A 423 -13.60 5.48 -21.32
N ARG A 424 -14.75 6.14 -21.48
CA ARG A 424 -14.80 7.53 -21.99
C ARG A 424 -14.05 8.51 -21.09
N TYR A 425 -14.16 8.36 -19.78
CA TYR A 425 -13.44 9.21 -18.83
C TYR A 425 -11.93 9.04 -18.93
N MET A 426 -11.44 7.79 -18.88
CA MET A 426 -10.02 7.48 -19.04
C MET A 426 -9.49 8.00 -20.38
N LYS A 427 -10.23 7.80 -21.48
CA LYS A 427 -9.82 8.29 -22.80
C LYS A 427 -9.81 9.82 -22.89
N ARG A 428 -10.77 10.50 -22.24
CA ARG A 428 -10.80 11.97 -22.17
C ARG A 428 -9.57 12.52 -21.46
N LEU A 429 -9.12 11.86 -20.39
CA LEU A 429 -7.91 12.25 -19.67
C LEU A 429 -6.65 11.93 -20.49
N GLU A 430 -6.55 10.73 -21.05
CA GLU A 430 -5.45 10.32 -21.93
C GLU A 430 -5.22 11.35 -23.05
N ASN A 431 -6.27 11.79 -23.73
CA ASN A 431 -6.17 12.72 -24.86
C ASN A 431 -5.76 14.15 -24.47
N LYS A 432 -5.71 14.49 -23.17
CA LYS A 432 -5.15 15.77 -22.68
C LYS A 432 -3.64 15.71 -22.47
N ASP A 433 -3.05 14.52 -22.55
CA ASP A 433 -1.67 14.28 -22.18
C ASP A 433 -0.83 13.95 -23.42
N ILE A 434 0.21 14.75 -23.67
CA ILE A 434 1.24 14.35 -24.63
C ILE A 434 2.05 13.19 -24.04
N SER A 435 2.33 12.19 -24.88
CA SER A 435 3.04 10.95 -24.53
C SER A 435 3.81 10.43 -25.75
N LEU A 436 4.54 9.31 -25.62
CA LEU A 436 5.38 8.81 -26.71
C LEU A 436 4.60 8.26 -27.91
N VAL A 437 3.27 8.10 -27.79
CA VAL A 437 2.41 7.77 -28.94
C VAL A 437 2.25 8.94 -29.92
N HIS A 438 2.67 10.14 -29.53
CA HIS A 438 2.51 11.36 -30.31
C HIS A 438 3.83 11.79 -30.97
N SER A 439 4.88 11.95 -30.17
CA SER A 439 6.16 12.50 -30.61
C SER A 439 7.28 12.16 -29.64
N MET A 440 8.51 12.48 -30.03
CA MET A 440 9.65 12.47 -29.12
C MET A 440 9.42 13.43 -27.95
N ILE A 441 9.64 12.96 -26.73
CA ILE A 441 9.67 13.77 -25.50
C ILE A 441 11.13 13.83 -25.03
N PRO A 442 11.94 14.82 -25.48
CA PRO A 442 13.39 14.82 -25.29
C PRO A 442 13.81 15.35 -23.91
N LEU A 443 13.29 14.74 -22.85
CA LEU A 443 13.65 15.11 -21.47
C LEU A 443 15.07 14.62 -21.15
N GLY A 444 15.99 15.55 -20.97
CA GLY A 444 17.33 15.27 -20.44
C GLY A 444 17.26 14.53 -19.09
N SER A 445 18.18 13.59 -18.87
CA SER A 445 18.24 12.74 -17.66
C SER A 445 17.04 11.79 -17.43
N CYS A 446 16.09 11.68 -18.37
CA CYS A 446 14.92 10.80 -18.24
C CYS A 446 14.98 9.56 -19.15
N THR A 447 15.78 9.61 -20.21
CA THR A 447 15.94 8.50 -21.18
C THR A 447 14.59 7.99 -21.71
N MET A 448 13.80 8.89 -22.30
CA MET A 448 12.48 8.60 -22.87
C MET A 448 12.59 7.76 -24.16
N LYS A 449 12.93 6.49 -24.00
CA LYS A 449 13.09 5.49 -25.06
C LYS A 449 11.78 4.73 -25.31
N LEU A 450 11.80 3.80 -26.26
CA LEU A 450 10.72 2.85 -26.49
C LEU A 450 10.44 2.02 -25.23
N ASN A 451 9.17 1.87 -24.88
CA ASN A 451 8.66 0.81 -24.00
C ASN A 451 7.94 -0.20 -24.89
N SER A 452 8.59 -1.30 -25.25
CA SER A 452 8.05 -2.16 -26.30
C SER A 452 6.84 -2.97 -25.81
N SER A 453 5.90 -3.29 -26.71
CA SER A 453 4.75 -4.11 -26.35
C SER A 453 5.17 -5.50 -25.86
N ALA A 454 6.23 -6.08 -26.41
CA ALA A 454 6.75 -7.38 -25.97
C ALA A 454 7.35 -7.32 -24.55
N GLU A 455 8.00 -6.21 -24.16
CA GLU A 455 8.50 -5.99 -22.79
C GLU A 455 7.37 -5.78 -21.78
N LEU A 456 6.29 -5.08 -22.17
CA LEU A 456 5.19 -4.73 -21.28
C LEU A 456 4.18 -5.87 -21.09
N THR A 457 3.97 -6.71 -22.10
CA THR A 457 2.98 -7.81 -22.06
C THR A 457 3.05 -8.68 -20.80
N PRO A 458 4.23 -9.11 -20.31
CA PRO A 458 4.32 -10.02 -19.16
C PRO A 458 3.89 -9.44 -17.82
N ILE A 459 3.85 -8.11 -17.66
CA ILE A 459 3.56 -7.49 -16.35
C ILE A 459 2.13 -7.78 -15.88
N SER A 460 1.22 -8.11 -16.80
CA SER A 460 -0.18 -8.48 -16.51
C SER A 460 -0.41 -10.00 -16.52
N TRP A 461 0.63 -10.81 -16.75
CA TRP A 461 0.51 -12.27 -16.62
C TRP A 461 0.27 -12.64 -15.16
N LYS A 462 -0.74 -13.46 -14.91
CA LYS A 462 -1.14 -13.92 -13.57
C LYS A 462 0.03 -14.57 -12.80
N GLU A 463 0.94 -15.24 -13.50
CA GLU A 463 2.14 -15.88 -12.96
C GLU A 463 3.12 -14.89 -12.32
N PHE A 464 3.06 -13.62 -12.71
CA PHE A 464 3.79 -12.51 -12.09
C PHE A 464 2.86 -11.66 -11.22
N ALA A 465 1.73 -11.22 -11.78
CA ALA A 465 0.82 -10.26 -11.16
C ALA A 465 0.09 -10.78 -9.91
N ASN A 466 -0.16 -12.09 -9.78
CA ASN A 466 -1.04 -12.65 -8.74
C ASN A 466 -0.28 -13.48 -7.69
N ILE A 467 1.01 -13.20 -7.49
CA ILE A 467 1.80 -13.82 -6.40
C ILE A 467 1.91 -12.84 -5.23
N HIS A 468 1.56 -13.30 -4.04
CA HIS A 468 1.76 -12.53 -2.80
C HIS A 468 3.26 -12.43 -2.48
N PRO A 469 3.81 -11.26 -2.06
CA PRO A 469 5.27 -11.09 -1.85
C PRO A 469 5.89 -12.04 -0.84
N PHE A 470 5.09 -12.51 0.12
CA PHE A 470 5.56 -13.36 1.23
C PHE A 470 5.15 -14.83 1.11
N VAL A 471 4.87 -15.32 -0.11
CA VAL A 471 4.68 -16.76 -0.31
C VAL A 471 5.94 -17.55 0.06
N PRO A 472 5.81 -18.83 0.44
CA PRO A 472 6.93 -19.78 0.44
C PRO A 472 7.72 -19.72 -0.88
N LEU A 473 9.05 -19.73 -0.80
CA LEU A 473 9.92 -19.49 -1.96
C LEU A 473 9.80 -20.56 -3.04
N ASP A 474 9.38 -21.78 -2.71
CA ASP A 474 9.08 -22.83 -3.68
C ASP A 474 7.93 -22.46 -4.62
N GLN A 475 7.02 -21.56 -4.20
CA GLN A 475 5.95 -21.02 -5.04
C GLN A 475 6.42 -19.89 -5.98
N ALA A 476 7.62 -19.35 -5.80
CA ALA A 476 8.13 -18.21 -6.55
C ALA A 476 9.43 -18.52 -7.33
N GLN A 477 9.63 -19.77 -7.75
CA GLN A 477 10.87 -20.19 -8.44
C GLN A 477 11.07 -19.52 -9.81
N GLY A 478 10.00 -19.15 -10.51
CA GLY A 478 10.07 -18.34 -11.72
C GLY A 478 10.65 -16.96 -11.44
N TYR A 479 10.19 -16.29 -10.38
CA TYR A 479 10.80 -15.05 -9.91
C TYR A 479 12.27 -15.23 -9.49
N GLN A 480 12.61 -16.33 -8.81
CA GLN A 480 14.00 -16.59 -8.42
C GLN A 480 14.93 -16.74 -9.63
N GLN A 481 14.48 -17.41 -10.69
CA GLN A 481 15.26 -17.50 -11.92
C GLN A 481 15.35 -16.13 -12.61
N LEU A 482 14.24 -15.40 -12.72
CA LEU A 482 14.20 -14.05 -13.29
C LEU A 482 15.21 -13.11 -12.61
N PHE A 483 15.26 -13.10 -11.28
CA PHE A 483 16.21 -12.29 -10.53
C PHE A 483 17.67 -12.70 -10.77
N LYS A 484 17.96 -14.00 -10.84
CA LYS A 484 19.33 -14.49 -11.07
C LYS A 484 19.84 -14.12 -12.47
N GLU A 485 19.00 -14.28 -13.48
CA GLU A 485 19.35 -13.93 -14.86
C GLU A 485 19.55 -12.43 -15.00
N LEU A 486 18.63 -11.62 -14.47
CA LEU A 486 18.75 -10.17 -14.50
C LEU A 486 19.94 -9.66 -13.65
N GLU A 487 20.20 -10.25 -12.48
CA GLU A 487 21.39 -9.92 -11.67
C GLU A 487 22.66 -10.17 -12.48
N LYS A 488 22.78 -11.33 -13.12
CA LYS A 488 23.94 -11.70 -13.92
C LYS A 488 24.17 -10.70 -15.06
N ASP A 489 23.13 -10.39 -15.82
CA ASP A 489 23.24 -9.47 -16.96
C ASP A 489 23.59 -8.04 -16.50
N LEU A 490 23.00 -7.57 -15.40
CA LEU A 490 23.32 -6.25 -14.84
C LEU A 490 24.73 -6.18 -14.26
N CYS A 491 25.23 -7.25 -13.62
CA CYS A 491 26.63 -7.34 -13.20
C CYS A 491 27.58 -7.21 -14.39
N GLU A 492 27.32 -7.93 -15.49
CA GLU A 492 28.13 -7.85 -16.71
C GLU A 492 28.13 -6.43 -17.31
N ILE A 493 26.96 -5.77 -17.36
CA ILE A 493 26.82 -4.42 -17.90
C ILE A 493 27.56 -3.37 -17.05
N THR A 494 27.59 -3.55 -15.73
CA THR A 494 28.07 -2.52 -14.80
C THR A 494 29.47 -2.77 -14.25
N GLY A 495 29.98 -4.00 -14.34
CA GLY A 495 31.23 -4.42 -13.71
C GLY A 495 31.13 -4.58 -12.18
N TYR A 496 29.92 -4.63 -11.60
CA TYR A 496 29.72 -4.95 -10.19
C TYR A 496 29.64 -6.47 -9.95
N ASP A 497 29.93 -6.90 -8.73
CA ASP A 497 29.88 -8.32 -8.36
C ASP A 497 28.46 -8.82 -8.03
N LYS A 498 27.59 -7.92 -7.55
CA LYS A 498 26.25 -8.23 -7.02
C LYS A 498 25.25 -7.10 -7.24
N ILE A 499 23.97 -7.47 -7.39
CA ILE A 499 22.86 -6.52 -7.52
C ILE A 499 21.85 -6.75 -6.40
N SER A 500 21.29 -5.66 -5.86
CA SER A 500 20.12 -5.69 -4.98
C SER A 500 18.93 -5.05 -5.69
N PHE A 501 17.82 -5.79 -5.81
CA PHE A 501 16.58 -5.32 -6.41
C PHE A 501 15.60 -4.69 -5.41
N GLN A 502 15.93 -4.64 -4.12
CA GLN A 502 15.05 -4.09 -3.10
C GLN A 502 14.75 -2.59 -3.27
N PRO A 503 15.70 -1.72 -3.70
CA PRO A 503 15.39 -0.30 -3.92
C PRO A 503 14.44 -0.10 -5.10
N ASN A 504 13.23 0.38 -4.81
CA ASN A 504 12.14 0.57 -5.78
C ASN A 504 12.12 1.97 -6.46
N SER A 505 13.22 2.71 -6.40
CA SER A 505 13.48 3.90 -7.21
C SER A 505 14.98 4.21 -7.25
N GLY A 506 15.43 5.04 -8.20
CA GLY A 506 16.83 5.49 -8.25
C GLY A 506 17.27 6.19 -6.96
N ALA A 507 16.43 7.06 -6.40
CA ALA A 507 16.70 7.76 -5.14
C ALA A 507 16.80 6.80 -3.93
N GLN A 508 16.02 5.71 -3.91
CA GLN A 508 16.18 4.65 -2.93
C GLN A 508 17.47 3.85 -3.16
N GLY A 509 17.89 3.67 -4.42
CA GLY A 509 19.17 3.05 -4.77
C GLY A 509 20.36 3.87 -4.25
N GLU A 510 20.33 5.19 -4.42
CA GLU A 510 21.31 6.11 -3.81
C GLU A 510 21.34 5.99 -2.29
N TYR A 511 20.18 6.07 -1.64
CA TYR A 511 20.07 5.93 -0.18
C TYR A 511 20.61 4.58 0.31
N ALA A 512 20.24 3.48 -0.34
CA ALA A 512 20.71 2.14 0.01
C ALA A 512 22.22 2.00 -0.21
N GLY A 513 22.77 2.54 -1.30
CA GLY A 513 24.20 2.55 -1.58
C GLY A 513 25.00 3.32 -0.53
N LEU A 514 24.55 4.53 -0.16
CA LEU A 514 25.18 5.33 0.89
C LEU A 514 25.08 4.64 2.27
N ALA A 515 23.93 4.04 2.59
CA ALA A 515 23.76 3.26 3.81
C ALA A 515 24.70 2.04 3.84
N ALA A 516 24.88 1.34 2.72
CA ALA A 516 25.81 0.21 2.59
C ALA A 516 27.27 0.67 2.77
N ILE A 517 27.67 1.81 2.20
CA ILE A 517 28.99 2.42 2.43
C ILE A 517 29.17 2.73 3.92
N LYS A 518 28.17 3.33 4.57
CA LYS A 518 28.23 3.65 6.00
C LYS A 518 28.34 2.38 6.86
N ALA A 519 27.61 1.32 6.54
CA ALA A 519 27.71 0.03 7.20
C ALA A 519 29.10 -0.60 7.02
N TYR A 520 29.67 -0.56 5.82
CA TYR A 520 31.03 -1.01 5.52
C TYR A 520 32.08 -0.26 6.36
N LEU A 521 32.01 1.08 6.41
CA LEU A 521 32.91 1.90 7.22
C LEU A 521 32.78 1.58 8.72
N ASN A 522 31.56 1.39 9.21
CA ASN A 522 31.31 1.01 10.60
C ASN A 522 31.90 -0.36 10.94
N ALA A 523 31.79 -1.34 10.04
CA ALA A 523 32.36 -2.67 10.19
C ALA A 523 33.89 -2.65 10.24
N LYS A 524 34.53 -1.71 9.53
CA LYS A 524 35.98 -1.46 9.59
C LYS A 524 36.45 -0.64 10.80
N GLY A 525 35.54 -0.21 11.67
CA GLY A 525 35.86 0.67 12.79
C GLY A 525 36.06 2.15 12.40
N GLU A 526 35.85 2.52 11.14
CA GLU A 526 35.98 3.88 10.62
C GLU A 526 34.71 4.73 10.86
N ARG A 527 34.09 4.57 12.04
CA ARG A 527 32.77 5.16 12.37
C ARG A 527 32.71 6.68 12.29
N HIS A 528 33.84 7.35 12.42
CA HIS A 528 33.99 8.81 12.38
C HIS A 528 33.75 9.39 10.97
N ARG A 529 33.90 8.60 9.90
CA ARG A 529 33.62 9.06 8.54
C ARG A 529 32.11 9.05 8.30
N THR A 530 31.53 10.21 8.01
CA THR A 530 30.11 10.38 7.68
C THR A 530 29.96 10.58 6.18
N VAL A 531 29.18 9.72 5.53
CA VAL A 531 28.87 9.76 4.09
C VAL A 531 27.41 10.11 3.94
#